data_AF-A0A957UJZ7-F1
#
_entry.id   AF-A0A957UJZ7-F1
#
_cell.length_a   1.000
_cell.length_b   1.000
_cell.length_c   1.000
_cell.angle_alpha   90.00
_cell.angle_beta   90.00
_cell.angle_gamma   90.00
#
_symmetry.space_group_name_H-M   'P 1'
#
loop_
_entity.id
_entity.type
_entity.pdbx_description
1 polymer ?
#
loop_
_entity_poly.entity_id
_entity_poly.type
_entity_poly.pdbx_seq_one_letter_code
_entity_poly.pdbx_strand_id
1 'polypeptide(L)' 'HSPQVHGFFSVPTDPLTARTVFATHMRARDYDPKTTVVVAPDAGQAKPAARFARDLGLPVAV' A
#
# COMPACT_ATOMS: atom_id res chain seq x y z
N HIS A 1 -10.60 -6.43 4.06
CA HIS A 1 -10.50 -7.16 2.77
C HIS A 1 -9.20 -7.96 2.74
N SER A 2 -9.17 -9.17 2.20
CA SER A 2 -8.04 -10.11 2.36
C SER A 2 -7.70 -10.82 1.04
N PRO A 3 -6.41 -11.00 0.68
CA PRO A 3 -6.03 -11.69 -0.57
C PRO A 3 -6.46 -13.17 -0.62
N GLN A 4 -6.80 -13.77 0.52
CA GLN A 4 -7.29 -15.15 0.65
C GLN A 4 -8.66 -15.36 -0.01
N VAL A 5 -9.43 -14.29 -0.25
CA VAL A 5 -10.75 -14.39 -0.90
C VAL A 5 -10.67 -15.03 -2.29
N HIS A 6 -9.53 -14.95 -2.97
CA HIS A 6 -9.33 -15.61 -4.27
C HIS A 6 -9.38 -17.13 -4.18
N GLY A 7 -9.02 -17.71 -3.02
CA GLY A 7 -9.12 -19.15 -2.79
C GLY A 7 -10.55 -19.67 -2.69
N PHE A 8 -11.56 -18.79 -2.68
CA PHE A 8 -12.97 -19.19 -2.66
C PHE A 8 -13.52 -19.49 -4.05
N PHE A 9 -12.83 -19.08 -5.12
CA PHE A 9 -13.27 -19.30 -6.49
C PHE A 9 -12.63 -20.56 -7.07
N SER A 10 -13.44 -21.39 -7.74
CA SER A 10 -12.98 -22.58 -8.45
C SER A 10 -12.46 -22.30 -9.86
N VAL A 11 -12.41 -21.03 -10.26
CA VAL A 11 -11.97 -20.55 -11.57
C VAL A 11 -10.78 -19.60 -11.40
N PRO A 12 -9.90 -19.46 -12.42
CA PRO A 12 -8.80 -18.51 -12.35
C PRO A 12 -9.30 -17.09 -12.06
N THR A 13 -8.63 -16.40 -11.13
CA THR A 13 -8.92 -15.01 -10.77
C THR A 13 -7.63 -14.19 -10.87
N ASP A 14 -7.73 -12.97 -11.40
CA ASP A 14 -6.62 -12.02 -11.48
C ASP A 14 -6.92 -10.77 -10.64
N PRO A 15 -6.36 -10.66 -9.43
CA PRO A 15 -6.58 -9.51 -8.57
C PRO A 15 -5.71 -8.33 -8.98
N LEU A 16 -6.36 -7.35 -9.61
CA LEU A 16 -5.73 -6.09 -9.95
C LEU A 16 -5.53 -5.19 -8.71
N THR A 17 -4.51 -4.34 -8.77
CA THR A 17 -4.20 -3.40 -7.69
C THR A 17 -4.00 -1.98 -8.20
N ALA A 18 -4.59 -1.00 -7.52
CA ALA A 18 -4.40 0.42 -7.81
C ALA A 18 -3.10 1.01 -7.21
N ARG A 19 -2.33 0.22 -6.46
CA ARG A 19 -1.17 0.70 -5.68
C ARG A 19 -0.16 1.48 -6.53
N THR A 20 0.17 1.00 -7.72
CA THR A 20 1.15 1.65 -8.60
C THR A 20 0.66 3.03 -9.05
N VAL A 21 -0.64 3.16 -9.36
CA VAL A 21 -1.24 4.44 -9.76
C VAL A 21 -1.12 5.46 -8.64
N PHE A 22 -1.47 5.06 -7.41
CA PHE A 22 -1.32 5.93 -6.24
C PHE A 22 0.15 6.28 -5.95
N ALA A 23 1.05 5.29 -6.02
CA ALA A 23 2.47 5.53 -5.76
C ALA A 23 3.05 6.54 -6.76
N THR A 24 2.76 6.39 -8.06
CA THR A 24 3.20 7.33 -9.09
C THR A 24 2.64 8.73 -8.86
N HIS A 25 1.35 8.83 -8.56
CA HIS A 25 0.71 10.13 -8.31
C HIS A 25 1.30 10.83 -7.06
N MET A 26 1.55 10.07 -6.00
CA MET A 26 2.08 10.62 -4.74
C MET A 26 3.56 10.99 -4.84
N ARG A 27 4.40 10.19 -5.53
CA ARG A 27 5.81 10.54 -5.73
C ARG A 27 6.01 11.88 -6.43
N ALA A 28 5.11 12.27 -7.33
CA ALA A 28 5.19 13.53 -8.06
C ALA A 28 5.07 14.79 -7.17
N ARG A 29 4.81 14.63 -5.86
CA ARG A 29 4.65 15.73 -4.89
C ARG A 29 5.90 16.06 -4.08
N ASP A 30 6.99 15.29 -4.25
CA ASP A 30 8.31 15.53 -3.63
C ASP A 30 8.27 15.72 -2.11
N TYR A 31 7.77 14.71 -1.39
CA TYR A 31 7.67 14.71 0.06
C TYR A 31 9.03 14.67 0.76
N ASP A 32 9.20 15.48 1.81
CA ASP A 32 10.36 15.36 2.72
C ASP A 32 10.16 14.19 3.71
N PRO A 33 11.02 13.15 3.68
CA PRO A 33 10.93 12.01 4.59
C PRO A 33 11.10 12.37 6.08
N LYS A 34 11.61 13.56 6.40
CA LYS A 34 11.76 14.03 7.79
C LYS A 34 10.47 14.59 8.38
N THR A 35 9.55 15.03 7.53
CA THR A 35 8.29 15.68 7.94
C THR A 35 7.04 14.94 7.46
N THR A 36 7.21 13.92 6.61
CA THR A 36 6.11 13.14 6.03
C THR A 36 6.23 11.67 6.40
N VAL A 37 5.10 11.06 6.79
CA VAL A 37 5.01 9.65 7.18
C VAL A 37 3.76 9.01 6.57
N VAL A 38 3.85 7.74 6.19
CA VAL A 38 2.68 6.92 5.82
C VAL A 38 2.12 6.27 7.08
N VAL A 39 0.82 6.43 7.32
CA VAL A 39 0.15 5.89 8.52
C VAL A 39 -0.69 4.68 8.15
N ALA A 40 -0.49 3.56 8.85
CA ALA A 40 -1.42 2.45 8.84
C ALA A 40 -2.58 2.78 9.81
N PRO A 41 -3.84 2.72 9.38
CA PRO A 41 -4.97 3.02 10.27
C PRO A 41 -5.21 1.95 11.33
N ASP A 42 -4.75 0.72 11.09
CA ASP A 42 -4.84 -0.41 12.01
C ASP A 42 -3.74 -1.44 11.72
N ALA A 43 -3.59 -2.40 12.64
CA ALA A 43 -2.59 -3.47 12.53
C ALA A 43 -2.78 -4.38 11.30
N GLY A 44 -4.02 -4.53 10.79
CA GLY A 44 -4.31 -5.29 9.58
C GLY A 44 -3.78 -4.60 8.31
N GLN A 45 -3.69 -3.27 8.32
CA GLN A 45 -3.15 -2.47 7.23
C GLN A 45 -1.64 -2.17 7.34
N ALA A 46 -0.98 -2.62 8.41
CA ALA A 46 0.45 -2.37 8.63
C ALA A 46 1.33 -2.85 7.46
N LYS A 47 1.08 -4.06 6.93
CA LYS A 47 1.85 -4.63 5.82
C LYS A 47 1.64 -3.86 4.49
N PRO A 48 0.39 -3.59 4.05
CA PRO A 48 0.14 -2.72 2.90
C PRO A 48 0.77 -1.32 3.04
N ALA A 49 0.62 -0.68 4.21
CA ALA A 49 1.16 0.66 4.47
C ALA A 49 2.69 0.68 4.40
N ALA A 50 3.38 -0.27 5.03
CA ALA A 50 4.84 -0.36 4.97
C ALA A 50 5.37 -0.58 3.54
N ARG A 51 4.65 -1.37 2.73
CA ARG A 51 4.98 -1.57 1.32
C ARG A 51 4.80 -0.27 0.53
N PHE A 52 3.73 0.47 0.77
CA PHE A 52 3.47 1.75 0.13
C PHE A 52 4.49 2.83 0.54
N ALA A 53 4.84 2.90 1.83
CA ALA A 53 5.85 3.80 2.36
C ALA A 53 7.22 3.56 1.71
N ARG A 54 7.62 2.29 1.57
CA ARG A 54 8.85 1.90 0.86
C ARG A 54 8.82 2.34 -0.61
N ASP A 55 7.68 2.20 -1.29
CA ASP A 55 7.56 2.66 -2.67
C ASP A 55 7.75 4.18 -2.78
N LEU A 56 7.32 4.94 -1.77
CA LEU A 56 7.45 6.40 -1.72
C LEU A 56 8.79 6.89 -1.14
N GLY A 57 9.61 6.01 -0.55
CA GLY A 57 10.82 6.41 0.17
C GLY A 57 10.54 7.10 1.51
N LEU A 58 9.37 6.83 2.12
CA LEU A 58 8.89 7.48 3.34
C LEU A 58 8.92 6.51 4.54
N PRO A 59 9.02 7.02 5.78
CA PRO A 59 8.80 6.23 6.98
C PRO A 59 7.33 5.78 7.09
N VAL A 60 7.09 4.75 7.90
CA VAL A 60 5.76 4.23 8.22
C VAL A 60 5.49 4.27 9.72
N ALA A 61 4.26 4.63 10.09
CA ALA A 61 3.72 4.50 11.44
C ALA A 61 2.56 3.50 11.44
N VAL A 62 2.40 2.75 12.52
CA VAL A 62 1.37 1.72 12.72
C VAL A 62 0.65 1.95 14.03
#